data_AF-A0A7K1S9U9-F1
#
_entry.id   AF-A0A7K1S9U9-F1
#
_cell.length_a   1.000
_cell.length_b   1.000
_cell.length_c   1.000
_cell.angle_alpha   90.00
_cell.angle_beta   90.00
_cell.angle_gamma   90.00
#
_symmetry.space_group_name_H-M   'P 1'
#
loop_
_entity.id
_entity.type
_entity.pdbx_description
1 polymer ?
#
loop_
_entity_poly.entity_id
_entity_poly.type
_entity_poly.pdbx_seq_one_letter_code
_entity_poly.pdbx_strand_id
1 'polypeptide(L)'
;MFNMNPLNLADAQMQQLIMLLVAGVLGFIIGYISRQRTIRELEGELASTERAIDDCLRTPVVVASATDGESIVLNRIRARASEIDFSRIGMASVDNADDLKVIVGVGPFLEKKLHAIGIYTFRQIANFNQEDIEKVNDIIEFFPGRIERDDWVGQATELANKK
;
A
#
# COMPACT_ATOMS: atom_id res chain seq x y z
N MET A 1 -64.46 65.58 31.23
CA MET A 1 -64.01 64.17 31.36
C MET A 1 -63.20 63.88 30.11
N PHE A 2 -61.86 64.04 30.17
CA PHE A 2 -60.98 63.86 29.02
C PHE A 2 -60.73 62.36 28.82
N ASN A 3 -61.26 61.82 27.72
CA ASN A 3 -61.01 60.43 27.36
C ASN A 3 -59.64 60.34 26.69
N MET A 4 -58.58 60.15 27.48
CA MET A 4 -57.26 59.83 26.94
C MET A 4 -57.29 58.38 26.49
N ASN A 5 -57.47 58.16 25.18
CA ASN A 5 -57.20 56.88 24.56
C ASN A 5 -55.73 56.87 24.10
N PRO A 6 -54.79 56.32 24.88
CA PRO A 6 -53.35 56.36 24.59
C PRO A 6 -52.94 55.57 23.33
N LEU A 7 -53.88 54.83 22.73
CA LEU A 7 -53.66 54.02 21.52
C LEU A 7 -54.11 54.72 20.21
N ASN A 8 -54.73 55.90 20.28
CA ASN A 8 -55.29 56.59 19.10
C ASN A 8 -54.48 57.85 18.68
N LEU A 9 -53.22 57.94 19.11
CA LEU A 9 -52.27 58.92 18.60
C LEU A 9 -51.55 58.29 17.41
N ALA A 10 -51.56 58.93 16.23
CA ALA A 10 -50.91 58.44 15.01
C ALA A 10 -49.42 58.07 15.23
N ASP A 11 -48.79 58.72 16.20
CA ASP A 11 -47.41 58.45 16.63
C ASP A 11 -47.21 57.05 17.23
N ALA A 12 -48.18 56.52 17.99
CA ALA A 12 -48.05 55.22 18.67
C ALA A 12 -48.07 54.05 17.65
N GLN A 13 -48.91 54.14 16.62
CA GLN A 13 -48.95 53.15 15.55
C GLN A 13 -47.66 53.16 14.72
N MET A 14 -47.12 54.35 14.43
CA MET A 14 -45.83 54.48 13.74
C MET A 14 -44.67 53.92 14.58
N GLN A 15 -44.66 54.17 15.89
CA GLN A 15 -43.65 53.60 16.79
C GLN A 15 -43.71 52.07 16.86
N GLN A 16 -44.90 51.48 16.91
CA GLN A 16 -45.07 50.02 16.88
C GLN A 16 -44.57 49.40 15.57
N LEU A 17 -44.86 50.04 14.43
CA LEU A 17 -44.36 49.61 13.12
C LEU A 17 -42.84 49.68 13.03
N ILE A 18 -42.23 50.75 13.57
CA ILE A 18 -40.77 50.90 13.62
C ILE A 18 -40.14 49.79 14.47
N MET A 19 -40.70 49.49 15.65
CA MET A 19 -40.20 48.40 16.50
C MET A 19 -40.30 47.03 15.83
N LEU A 20 -41.40 46.75 15.13
CA LEU A 20 -41.57 45.50 14.39
C LEU A 20 -40.58 45.38 13.23
N LEU A 21 -40.34 46.48 12.50
CA LEU A 21 -39.37 46.50 11.41
C LEU A 21 -37.95 46.26 11.94
N VAL A 22 -37.56 46.94 13.02
CA VAL A 22 -36.25 46.77 13.67
C VAL A 22 -36.07 45.34 14.16
N ALA A 23 -37.08 44.77 14.83
CA ALA A 23 -37.05 43.38 15.29
C ALA A 23 -36.92 42.38 14.13
N GLY A 24 -37.64 42.61 13.03
CA GLY A 24 -37.56 41.80 11.82
C GLY A 24 -36.18 41.85 11.17
N VAL A 25 -35.59 43.05 11.04
CA VAL A 25 -34.25 43.25 10.48
C VAL A 25 -33.19 42.60 11.37
N LEU A 26 -33.24 42.80 12.69
CA LEU A 26 -32.31 42.17 13.63
C LEU A 26 -32.43 40.65 13.60
N GLY A 27 -33.65 40.10 13.59
CA GLY A 27 -33.88 38.66 13.45
C GLY A 27 -33.34 38.10 12.14
N PHE A 28 -33.53 38.80 11.03
CA PHE A 28 -32.99 38.43 9.72
C PHE A 28 -31.45 38.43 9.72
N ILE A 29 -30.82 39.46 10.29
CA ILE A 29 -29.35 39.55 10.39
C ILE A 29 -28.80 38.39 11.24
N ILE A 30 -29.37 38.14 12.42
CA ILE A 30 -28.94 37.06 13.31
C ILE A 30 -29.13 35.70 12.63
N GLY A 31 -30.28 35.48 11.99
CA GLY A 31 -30.56 34.26 11.23
C GLY A 31 -29.63 34.05 10.05
N TYR A 32 -29.33 35.11 9.30
CA TYR A 32 -28.40 35.07 8.16
C TYR A 32 -26.97 34.74 8.61
N ILE A 33 -26.49 35.37 9.70
CA ILE A 33 -25.16 35.09 10.27
C ILE A 33 -25.08 33.66 10.79
N SER A 34 -26.10 33.19 11.51
CA SER A 34 -26.16 31.82 12.03
C SER A 34 -26.11 30.80 10.88
N ARG A 35 -26.96 30.99 9.87
CA ARG A 35 -26.99 30.14 8.68
C ARG A 35 -25.67 30.14 7.91
N GLN A 36 -25.02 31.30 7.79
CA GLN A 36 -23.70 31.37 7.16
C GLN A 36 -22.63 30.57 7.93
N ARG A 37 -22.69 30.48 9.27
CA ARG A 37 -21.76 29.62 10.03
C ARG A 37 -21.99 28.15 9.72
N THR A 38 -23.23 27.69 9.76
CA THR A 38 -23.57 26.29 9.46
C THR A 38 -23.15 25.90 8.04
N ILE A 39 -23.33 26.79 7.06
CA ILE A 39 -22.87 26.54 5.68
C ILE A 39 -21.35 26.34 5.65
N ARG A 40 -20.58 27.21 6.31
CA ARG A 40 -19.10 27.09 6.37
C ARG A 40 -18.65 25.83 7.10
N GLU A 41 -19.35 25.42 8.15
CA GLU A 41 -19.07 24.17 8.88
C GLU A 41 -19.29 22.95 7.98
N LEU A 42 -20.42 22.89 7.28
CA LEU A 42 -20.74 21.80 6.34
C LEU A 42 -19.80 21.76 5.14
N GLU A 43 -19.43 22.92 4.58
CA GLU A 43 -18.41 23.00 3.52
C GLU A 43 -17.04 22.51 4.01
N GLY A 44 -16.69 22.80 5.27
CA GLY A 44 -15.47 22.30 5.91
C GLY A 44 -15.47 20.79 6.08
N GLU A 45 -16.59 20.21 6.51
CA GLU A 45 -16.76 18.77 6.70
C GLU A 45 -16.79 18.00 5.36
N LEU A 46 -17.39 18.59 4.32
CA LEU A 46 -17.34 18.04 2.98
C LEU A 46 -15.90 18.04 2.44
N ALA A 47 -15.17 19.15 2.61
CA ALA A 47 -13.79 19.26 2.16
C ALA A 47 -12.82 18.35 2.96
N SER A 48 -13.09 18.07 4.23
CA SER A 48 -12.29 17.10 5.00
C SER A 48 -12.56 15.67 4.54
N THR A 49 -13.82 15.33 4.30
CA THR A 49 -14.24 14.01 3.78
C THR A 49 -13.70 13.76 2.37
N GLU A 50 -13.76 14.75 1.49
CA GLU A 50 -13.20 14.67 0.14
C GLU A 50 -11.69 14.47 0.17
N ARG A 51 -10.97 15.17 1.05
CA ARG A 51 -9.53 14.95 1.26
C ARG A 51 -9.22 13.56 1.80
N ALA A 52 -10.02 13.04 2.73
CA ALA A 52 -9.83 11.69 3.26
C ALA A 52 -10.04 10.61 2.18
N ILE A 53 -11.03 10.80 1.29
CA ILE A 53 -11.26 9.92 0.15
C ILE A 53 -10.10 10.03 -0.86
N ASP A 54 -9.65 11.25 -1.20
CA ASP A 54 -8.49 11.44 -2.10
C ASP A 54 -7.21 10.83 -1.51
N ASP A 55 -7.00 10.92 -0.20
CA ASP A 55 -5.85 10.29 0.48
C ASP A 55 -5.94 8.76 0.47
N CYS A 56 -7.12 8.18 0.69
CA CYS A 56 -7.35 6.73 0.54
C CYS A 56 -7.20 6.23 -0.91
N LEU A 57 -7.51 7.06 -1.90
CA LEU A 57 -7.36 6.73 -3.32
C LEU A 57 -5.92 6.98 -3.82
N ARG A 58 -5.20 7.94 -3.20
CA ARG A 58 -3.79 8.23 -3.47
C ARG A 58 -2.83 7.31 -2.73
N THR A 59 -3.21 6.75 -1.58
CA THR A 59 -2.51 5.59 -1.06
C THR A 59 -2.75 4.52 -2.11
N PRO A 60 -1.74 4.20 -2.93
CA PRO A 60 -1.95 3.10 -3.83
C PRO A 60 -2.12 1.91 -2.89
N VAL A 61 -2.99 0.98 -3.26
CA VAL A 61 -2.90 -0.39 -2.78
C VAL A 61 -1.59 -0.97 -3.35
N VAL A 62 -0.46 -0.39 -2.98
CA VAL A 62 0.86 -1.01 -3.00
C VAL A 62 0.75 -1.89 -1.75
N VAL A 63 0.92 -3.22 -1.76
CA VAL A 63 2.20 -3.89 -2.05
C VAL A 63 3.44 -3.21 -1.39
N ALA A 64 3.27 -2.10 -0.64
CA ALA A 64 4.33 -1.26 -0.07
C ALA A 64 4.91 -1.79 1.25
N SER A 65 4.49 -2.97 1.71
CA SER A 65 5.26 -3.69 2.73
C SER A 65 6.07 -4.85 2.15
N ALA A 66 5.86 -5.22 0.88
CA ALA A 66 6.62 -6.29 0.25
C ALA A 66 7.97 -5.78 -0.24
N THR A 67 8.07 -4.63 -0.91
CA THR A 67 9.35 -4.16 -1.47
C THR A 67 10.40 -3.83 -0.41
N ASP A 68 10.04 -3.32 0.77
CA ASP A 68 11.03 -3.00 1.80
C ASP A 68 11.57 -4.27 2.45
N GLY A 69 10.69 -5.14 2.94
CA GLY A 69 11.10 -6.42 3.54
C GLY A 69 11.79 -7.35 2.54
N GLU A 70 11.21 -7.50 1.35
CA GLU A 70 11.76 -8.35 0.29
C GLU A 70 13.11 -7.83 -0.21
N SER A 71 13.26 -6.52 -0.44
CA SER A 71 14.54 -5.97 -0.89
C SER A 71 15.63 -6.09 0.17
N ILE A 72 15.30 -5.89 1.46
CA ILE A 72 16.24 -6.10 2.56
C ILE A 72 16.72 -7.56 2.57
N VAL A 73 15.81 -8.53 2.37
CA VAL A 73 16.14 -9.95 2.26
C VAL A 73 17.03 -10.21 1.05
N LEU A 74 16.66 -9.73 -0.13
CA LEU A 74 17.42 -9.96 -1.35
C LEU A 74 18.82 -9.31 -1.29
N ASN A 75 18.96 -8.15 -0.65
CA ASN A 75 20.25 -7.46 -0.53
C ASN A 75 21.23 -8.20 0.39
N ARG A 76 20.78 -8.73 1.54
CA ARG A 76 21.66 -9.55 2.40
C ARG A 76 22.02 -10.88 1.76
N ILE A 77 21.10 -11.49 1.01
CA ILE A 77 21.34 -12.72 0.26
C ILE A 77 22.36 -12.49 -0.87
N ARG A 78 22.23 -11.40 -1.64
CA ARG A 78 23.20 -10.98 -2.67
C ARG A 78 24.60 -10.81 -2.11
N ALA A 79 24.74 -10.25 -0.91
CA ALA A 79 26.04 -10.06 -0.28
C ALA A 79 26.79 -11.39 -0.02
N ARG A 80 26.05 -12.51 0.07
CA ARG A 80 26.58 -13.86 0.27
C ARG A 80 26.73 -14.66 -1.03
N ALA A 81 26.42 -14.09 -2.19
CA ALA A 81 26.48 -14.79 -3.48
C ALA A 81 27.88 -15.36 -3.79
N SER A 82 28.95 -14.72 -3.30
CA SER A 82 30.33 -15.18 -3.49
C SER A 82 30.67 -16.47 -2.75
N GLU A 83 29.82 -16.94 -1.83
CA GLU A 83 30.02 -18.21 -1.10
C GLU A 83 29.70 -19.46 -1.96
N ILE A 84 29.07 -19.26 -3.12
CA ILE A 84 28.64 -20.34 -4.03
C ILE A 84 29.75 -20.67 -5.03
N ASP A 85 30.00 -21.97 -5.22
CA ASP A 85 31.00 -22.45 -6.17
C ASP A 85 30.47 -22.54 -7.61
N PHE A 86 30.42 -21.40 -8.30
CA PHE A 86 30.03 -21.32 -9.71
C PHE A 86 30.96 -22.05 -10.68
N SER A 87 32.19 -22.38 -10.26
CA SER A 87 33.10 -23.18 -11.10
C SER A 87 32.58 -24.60 -11.26
N ARG A 88 31.81 -25.08 -10.27
CA ARG A 88 31.26 -26.43 -10.20
C ARG A 88 29.81 -26.51 -10.71
N ILE A 89 28.92 -25.63 -10.23
CA ILE A 89 27.51 -25.62 -10.68
C ILE A 89 27.34 -25.06 -12.09
N GLY A 90 28.29 -24.25 -12.53
CA GLY A 90 28.28 -23.56 -13.82
C GLY A 90 27.78 -22.10 -13.72
N MET A 91 28.18 -21.32 -14.72
CA MET A 91 27.79 -19.91 -14.84
C MET A 91 26.59 -19.75 -15.79
N ALA A 92 25.71 -18.81 -15.46
CA ALA A 92 24.60 -18.38 -16.29
C ALA A 92 24.34 -16.88 -16.09
N SER A 93 23.68 -16.27 -17.06
CA SER A 93 23.18 -14.89 -16.98
C SER A 93 21.66 -14.87 -17.04
N VAL A 94 21.08 -13.71 -16.74
CA VAL A 94 19.63 -13.46 -16.83
C VAL A 94 19.07 -13.77 -18.22
N ASP A 95 19.87 -13.56 -19.28
CA ASP A 95 19.45 -13.82 -20.67
C ASP A 95 19.17 -15.31 -20.94
N ASN A 96 19.73 -16.20 -20.13
CA ASN A 96 19.56 -17.64 -20.23
C ASN A 96 18.64 -18.21 -19.15
N ALA A 97 18.01 -17.36 -18.34
CA ALA A 97 17.26 -17.77 -17.18
C ALA A 97 16.10 -18.71 -17.56
N ASP A 98 16.01 -19.80 -16.82
CA ASP A 98 14.87 -20.71 -16.85
C ASP A 98 13.77 -20.23 -15.90
N ASP A 99 12.55 -20.69 -16.11
CA ASP A 99 11.48 -20.51 -15.12
C ASP A 99 11.67 -21.53 -14.00
N LEU A 100 12.37 -21.14 -12.93
CA LEU A 100 12.70 -22.04 -11.83
C LEU A 100 11.46 -22.44 -11.02
N LYS A 101 10.34 -21.71 -11.14
CA LYS A 101 9.09 -22.02 -10.45
C LYS A 101 8.42 -23.29 -10.98
N VAL A 102 8.91 -23.84 -12.09
CA VAL A 102 8.48 -25.16 -12.59
C VAL A 102 8.91 -26.29 -11.63
N ILE A 103 9.97 -26.09 -10.84
CA ILE A 103 10.41 -27.05 -9.82
C ILE A 103 9.46 -26.97 -8.62
N VAL A 104 8.93 -28.12 -8.19
CA VAL A 104 8.06 -28.21 -7.02
C VAL A 104 8.79 -27.71 -5.77
N GLY A 105 8.16 -26.78 -5.04
CA GLY A 105 8.74 -26.15 -3.86
C GLY A 105 9.45 -24.83 -4.15
N VAL A 106 9.69 -24.47 -5.42
CA VAL A 106 10.22 -23.16 -5.82
C VAL A 106 9.06 -22.19 -6.10
N GLY A 107 8.78 -21.32 -5.14
CA GLY A 107 7.82 -20.22 -5.33
C GLY A 107 8.44 -18.98 -5.98
N PRO A 108 7.63 -17.99 -6.42
CA PRO A 108 8.12 -16.77 -7.07
C PRO A 108 9.18 -16.00 -6.26
N PHE A 109 9.04 -15.95 -4.94
CA PHE A 109 10.03 -15.27 -4.10
C PHE A 109 11.32 -16.09 -3.95
N LEU A 110 11.22 -17.43 -3.96
CA LEU A 110 12.38 -18.30 -3.85
C LEU A 110 13.22 -18.26 -5.13
N GLU A 111 12.56 -18.22 -6.30
CA GLU A 111 13.21 -17.93 -7.59
C GLU A 111 13.98 -16.60 -7.53
N LYS A 112 13.37 -15.52 -7.02
CA LYS A 112 14.08 -14.24 -6.85
C LYS A 112 15.30 -14.35 -5.93
N LYS A 113 15.24 -15.14 -4.87
CA LYS A 113 16.39 -15.39 -3.98
C LYS A 113 17.51 -16.16 -4.70
N LEU A 114 17.18 -17.17 -5.50
CA LEU A 114 18.14 -17.90 -6.34
C LEU A 114 18.78 -16.99 -7.39
N HIS A 115 17.98 -16.16 -8.05
CA HIS A 115 18.44 -15.16 -9.02
C HIS A 115 19.33 -14.10 -8.37
N ALA A 116 19.03 -13.74 -7.12
CA ALA A 116 19.82 -12.79 -6.34
C ALA A 116 21.23 -13.32 -6.03
N ILE A 117 21.42 -14.64 -5.96
CA ILE A 117 22.74 -15.24 -5.76
C ILE A 117 23.41 -15.71 -7.05
N GLY A 118 22.77 -15.59 -8.21
CA GLY A 118 23.38 -15.95 -9.51
C GLY A 118 23.02 -17.33 -10.04
N ILE A 119 22.02 -17.99 -9.45
CA ILE A 119 21.45 -19.24 -9.96
C ILE A 119 20.24 -18.87 -10.82
N TYR A 120 20.30 -19.15 -12.11
CA TYR A 120 19.29 -18.76 -13.09
C TYR A 120 18.73 -19.95 -13.89
N THR A 121 19.41 -21.10 -13.89
CA THR A 121 19.09 -22.19 -14.83
C THR A 121 18.84 -23.51 -14.12
N PHE A 122 18.03 -24.38 -14.74
CA PHE A 122 17.83 -25.75 -14.28
C PHE A 122 19.15 -26.52 -14.22
N ARG A 123 20.05 -26.29 -15.19
CA ARG A 123 21.37 -26.92 -15.24
C ARG A 123 22.22 -26.63 -13.99
N GLN A 124 22.17 -25.40 -13.46
CA GLN A 124 22.91 -25.07 -12.24
C GLN A 124 22.38 -25.86 -11.03
N ILE A 125 21.06 -25.95 -10.88
CA ILE A 125 20.41 -26.69 -9.79
C ILE A 125 20.64 -28.20 -9.93
N ALA A 126 20.56 -28.72 -11.15
CA ALA A 126 20.83 -30.13 -11.46
C ALA A 126 22.26 -30.55 -11.09
N ASN A 127 23.20 -29.60 -11.07
CA ASN A 127 24.58 -29.85 -10.70
C ASN A 127 24.83 -29.75 -9.18
N PHE A 128 23.85 -29.44 -8.33
CA PHE A 128 24.09 -29.34 -6.89
C PHE A 128 24.54 -30.67 -6.29
N ASN A 129 25.56 -30.62 -5.43
CA ASN A 129 25.89 -31.70 -4.52
C ASN A 129 25.36 -31.36 -3.11
N GLN A 130 25.60 -32.24 -2.14
CA GLN A 130 25.15 -32.03 -0.77
C GLN A 130 25.65 -30.71 -0.15
N GLU A 131 26.91 -30.35 -0.40
CA GLU A 131 27.51 -29.12 0.12
C GLU A 131 26.86 -27.87 -0.49
N ASP A 132 26.54 -27.87 -1.79
CA ASP A 132 25.84 -26.73 -2.39
C ASP A 132 24.39 -26.66 -1.93
N ILE A 133 23.72 -27.79 -1.74
CA ILE A 133 22.36 -27.82 -1.18
C ILE A 133 22.37 -27.17 0.20
N GLU A 134 23.30 -27.54 1.06
CA GLU A 134 23.44 -26.99 2.40
C GLU A 134 23.74 -25.48 2.35
N LYS A 135 24.72 -25.06 1.55
CA LYS A 135 25.10 -23.65 1.37
C LYS A 135 23.95 -22.82 0.80
N VAL A 136 23.34 -23.28 -0.28
CA VAL A 136 22.23 -22.55 -0.95
C VAL A 136 21.03 -22.47 -0.02
N ASN A 137 20.70 -23.55 0.70
CA ASN A 137 19.61 -23.55 1.68
C ASN A 137 19.84 -22.49 2.78
N ASP A 138 21.06 -22.41 3.33
CA ASP A 138 21.44 -21.42 4.33
C ASP A 138 21.38 -19.99 3.76
N ILE A 139 22.03 -19.76 2.62
CA ILE A 139 22.12 -18.43 2.00
C ILE A 139 20.73 -17.90 1.64
N ILE A 140 19.85 -18.72 1.05
CA ILE A 140 18.50 -18.26 0.69
C ILE A 140 17.53 -18.28 1.88
N GLU A 141 18.00 -18.59 3.09
CA GLU A 141 17.19 -18.67 4.31
C GLU A 141 15.95 -19.55 4.12
N PHE A 142 16.15 -20.74 3.54
CA PHE A 142 15.08 -21.71 3.34
C PHE A 142 15.05 -22.76 4.46
N PHE A 143 13.89 -23.40 4.61
CA PHE A 143 13.74 -24.42 5.64
C PHE A 143 14.66 -25.61 5.34
N PRO A 144 15.54 -25.98 6.29
CA PRO A 144 16.47 -27.08 6.10
C PRO A 144 15.80 -28.36 5.61
N GLY A 145 16.46 -29.06 4.70
CA GLY A 145 16.02 -30.34 4.13
C GLY A 145 14.91 -30.25 3.08
N ARG A 146 14.38 -29.06 2.78
CA ARG A 146 13.31 -28.91 1.78
C ARG A 146 13.79 -29.10 0.34
N ILE A 147 15.00 -28.67 0.02
CA ILE A 147 15.60 -28.85 -1.32
C ILE A 147 15.70 -30.34 -1.66
N GLU A 148 16.07 -31.18 -0.68
CA GLU A 148 16.18 -32.63 -0.84
C GLU A 148 14.81 -33.31 -0.84
N ARG A 149 13.95 -32.96 0.13
CA ARG A 149 12.61 -33.56 0.28
C ARG A 149 11.72 -33.27 -0.92
N ASP A 150 11.82 -32.07 -1.46
CA ASP A 150 11.07 -31.65 -2.64
C ASP A 150 11.87 -31.98 -3.93
N ASP A 151 12.94 -32.78 -3.86
CA ASP A 151 13.77 -33.28 -4.98
C ASP A 151 14.07 -32.24 -6.08
N TRP A 152 14.67 -31.12 -5.69
CA TRP A 152 14.99 -30.07 -6.65
C TRP A 152 16.00 -30.50 -7.70
N VAL A 153 17.02 -31.26 -7.30
CA VAL A 153 18.10 -31.70 -8.19
C VAL A 153 17.59 -32.69 -9.23
N GLY A 154 16.77 -33.66 -8.84
CA GLY A 154 16.14 -34.61 -9.76
C GLY A 154 15.23 -33.92 -10.76
N GLN A 155 14.32 -33.06 -10.29
CA GLN A 155 13.43 -32.28 -11.16
C GLN A 155 14.19 -31.36 -12.11
N ALA A 156 15.21 -30.63 -11.61
CA ALA A 156 16.03 -29.76 -12.43
C ALA A 156 16.80 -30.55 -13.50
N THR A 157 17.25 -31.77 -13.20
CA THR A 157 17.91 -32.64 -14.18
C THR A 157 16.96 -33.03 -15.31
N GLU A 158 15.73 -33.42 -14.99
CA GLU A 158 14.71 -33.73 -16.01
C GLU A 158 14.38 -32.52 -16.89
N LEU A 159 14.23 -31.35 -16.27
CA LEU A 159 13.90 -30.11 -16.97
C LEU A 159 15.06 -29.62 -17.85
N ALA A 160 16.30 -29.72 -17.37
CA ALA A 160 17.50 -29.37 -18.13
C ALA A 160 17.69 -30.24 -19.38
N ASN A 161 17.28 -31.52 -19.33
CA ASN A 161 17.37 -32.44 -20.47
C ASN A 161 16.24 -32.27 -21.50
N LYS A 162 15.12 -31.64 -21.12
CA LYS A 162 13.98 -31.37 -22.01
C LYS A 162 14.10 -30.06 -22.78
N LYS A 163 15.06 -29.21 -22.40
CA LYS A 163 15.37 -27.92 -23.03
C LYS A 163 16.27 -28.11 -24.23
#